data_AF-A0A443IBH1-F1
#
_entry.id   AF-A0A443IBH1-F1
#
_cell.length_a   1.000
_cell.length_b   1.000
_cell.length_c   1.000
_cell.angle_alpha   90.00
_cell.angle_beta   90.00
_cell.angle_gamma   90.00
#
_symmetry.space_group_name_H-M   'P 1'
#
loop_
_entity.id
_entity.type
_entity.pdbx_description
1 polymer ?
#
loop_
_entity_poly.entity_id
_entity_poly.type
_entity_poly.pdbx_seq_one_letter_code
_entity_poly.pdbx_strand_id
1 'polypeptide(L)'
;MKRAIIFAALLAMLFPLAMHTAQANSANITLIPGVSLHLGDRDNRGQYWDGRYWRDNRWWYNNYQWNQGRWWRHEEWRRHQLWERQRARQAREREREWEYEQRHRRHWEYKQRHHHNG
;
A
#
# COMPACT_ATOMS: atom_id res chain seq x y z
N MET A 1 -30.33 -26.94 6.86
CA MET A 1 -29.99 -25.49 6.87
C MET A 1 -29.28 -25.01 8.15
N LYS A 2 -29.60 -25.54 9.34
CA LYS A 2 -29.00 -25.09 10.62
C LYS A 2 -27.51 -25.45 10.80
N ARG A 3 -27.05 -26.57 10.22
CA ARG A 3 -25.65 -27.03 10.31
C ARG A 3 -24.67 -26.13 9.55
N ALA A 4 -25.09 -25.54 8.44
CA ALA A 4 -24.25 -24.63 7.65
C ALA A 4 -23.98 -23.29 8.37
N ILE A 5 -24.93 -22.83 9.20
CA ILE A 5 -24.79 -21.60 9.98
C ILE A 5 -23.75 -21.77 11.10
N ILE A 6 -23.68 -22.96 11.70
CA ILE A 6 -22.69 -23.27 12.74
C ILE A 6 -21.28 -23.31 12.14
N PHE A 7 -21.12 -23.88 10.94
CA PHE A 7 -19.84 -23.85 10.22
C PHE A 7 -19.42 -22.43 9.81
N ALA A 8 -20.36 -21.58 9.36
CA ALA A 8 -20.06 -20.19 9.04
C ALA A 8 -19.68 -19.36 10.27
N ALA A 9 -20.34 -19.59 11.42
CA ALA A 9 -20.04 -18.92 12.68
C ALA A 9 -18.68 -19.33 13.26
N LEU A 10 -18.31 -20.61 13.15
CA LEU A 10 -16.99 -21.11 13.54
C LEU A 10 -15.87 -20.57 12.64
N LEU A 11 -16.12 -20.43 11.33
CA LEU A 11 -15.15 -19.87 10.40
C LEU A 11 -14.90 -18.38 10.66
N ALA A 12 -15.93 -17.61 11.03
CA ALA A 12 -15.79 -16.19 11.39
C ALA A 12 -15.03 -15.95 12.71
N MET A 13 -15.09 -16.88 13.67
CA MET A 13 -14.31 -16.82 14.92
C MET A 13 -12.82 -17.15 14.72
N LEU A 14 -12.45 -17.81 13.62
CA LEU A 14 -11.06 -18.11 13.26
C LEU A 14 -10.34 -16.98 12.52
N PHE A 15 -11.00 -15.85 12.25
CA PHE A 15 -10.40 -14.67 11.63
C PHE A 15 -10.24 -13.48 12.61
N PRO A 16 -9.45 -13.56 13.70
CA PRO A 16 -8.86 -12.38 14.29
C PRO A 16 -7.49 -12.17 13.66
N LEU A 17 -7.43 -11.98 12.35
CA LEU A 17 -6.27 -11.36 11.73
C LEU A 17 -6.79 -10.20 10.92
N ALA A 18 -7.03 -9.12 11.67
CA ALA A 18 -6.86 -7.77 11.20
C ALA A 18 -5.87 -7.79 10.05
N MET A 19 -6.31 -7.32 8.89
CA MET A 19 -5.37 -6.78 7.93
C MET A 19 -4.55 -5.75 8.69
N HIS A 20 -3.42 -6.19 9.22
CA HIS A 20 -2.28 -5.33 9.44
C HIS A 20 -1.84 -5.00 8.02
N THR A 21 -2.59 -4.09 7.35
CA THR A 21 -1.98 -3.25 6.34
C THR A 21 -0.72 -2.76 7.01
N ALA A 22 0.42 -3.15 6.47
CA ALA A 22 1.71 -2.88 7.04
C ALA A 22 1.88 -1.36 7.22
N GLN A 23 1.38 -0.81 8.32
CA GLN A 23 2.01 0.34 8.91
C GLN A 23 3.21 -0.24 9.62
N ALA A 24 4.29 -0.36 8.85
CA ALA A 24 5.59 -0.03 9.39
C ALA A 24 5.50 1.44 9.85
N ASN A 25 4.86 1.67 11.00
CA ASN A 25 5.19 2.79 11.88
C ASN A 25 6.60 2.46 12.39
N SER A 26 7.57 2.57 11.49
CA SER A 26 8.96 2.58 11.89
C SER A 26 9.14 3.81 12.76
N ALA A 27 9.40 3.54 14.04
CA ALA A 27 9.84 4.46 15.06
C ALA A 27 8.77 5.42 15.61
N ASN A 28 7.95 4.89 16.50
CA ASN A 28 7.63 5.65 17.69
C ASN A 28 8.03 4.82 18.90
N ILE A 29 9.06 5.27 19.62
CA ILE A 29 9.49 4.62 20.86
C ILE A 29 9.20 5.60 21.99
N THR A 30 8.40 5.15 22.96
CA THR A 30 8.23 5.87 24.21
C THR A 30 9.38 5.46 25.13
N LEU A 31 10.28 6.41 25.42
CA LEU A 31 11.41 6.15 26.31
C LEU A 31 10.94 6.11 27.77
N ILE A 32 10.15 7.11 28.14
CA ILE A 32 9.48 7.29 29.43
C ILE A 32 8.15 8.02 29.18
N PRO A 33 7.19 8.01 30.13
CA PRO A 33 5.94 8.75 29.98
C PRO A 33 6.21 10.22 29.63
N GLY A 34 5.65 10.69 28.52
CA GLY A 34 5.85 12.06 28.02
C GLY A 34 7.06 12.28 27.12
N VAL A 35 7.93 11.28 26.92
CA VAL A 35 9.09 11.37 26.02
C VAL A 35 8.99 10.30 24.94
N SER A 36 8.70 10.75 23.72
CA SER A 36 8.66 9.93 22.50
C SER A 36 9.83 10.25 21.58
N LEU A 37 10.36 9.23 20.90
CA LEU A 37 11.39 9.35 19.89
C LEU A 37 10.91 8.76 18.55
N HIS A 38 10.97 9.57 17.50
CA HIS A 38 10.48 9.29 16.16
C HIS A 38 11.61 9.10 15.15
N LEU A 39 11.36 8.35 14.07
CA LEU A 39 12.35 8.15 13.01
C LEU A 39 12.75 9.51 12.43
N GLY A 40 14.05 9.80 12.44
CA GLY A 40 14.59 11.05 11.94
C GLY A 40 14.48 12.21 12.92
N ASP A 41 14.11 11.97 14.17
CA ASP A 41 14.33 12.93 15.25
C ASP A 41 15.81 13.26 15.35
N ARG A 42 16.11 14.51 15.70
CA ARG A 42 17.47 15.04 15.73
C ARG A 42 17.89 15.38 17.15
N ASP A 43 19.05 14.87 17.59
CA ASP A 43 19.62 15.22 18.89
C ASP A 43 20.35 16.58 18.86
N ASN A 44 20.80 17.04 20.03
CA ASN A 44 21.55 18.30 20.17
C ASN A 44 22.91 18.30 19.45
N ARG A 45 23.42 17.11 19.06
CA ARG A 45 24.67 16.95 18.30
C ARG A 45 24.42 16.91 16.79
N GLY A 46 23.15 16.96 16.38
CA GLY A 46 22.73 16.94 15.00
C GLY A 46 22.65 15.54 14.38
N GLN A 47 22.71 14.48 15.19
CA GLN A 47 22.52 13.09 14.77
C GLN A 47 21.04 12.76 14.64
N TYR A 48 20.71 11.86 13.72
CA TYR A 48 19.35 11.41 13.44
C TYR A 48 19.07 10.04 14.06
N TRP A 49 17.88 9.87 14.62
CA TRP A 49 17.43 8.59 15.15
C TRP A 49 16.96 7.65 14.03
N ASP A 50 17.57 6.48 13.89
CA ASP A 50 17.21 5.48 12.85
C ASP A 50 16.18 4.42 13.29
N GLY A 51 15.62 4.57 14.49
CA GLY A 51 14.76 3.57 15.12
C GLY A 51 15.48 2.67 16.13
N ARG A 52 16.82 2.68 16.16
CA ARG A 52 17.62 1.88 17.10
C ARG A 52 18.88 2.58 17.60
N TYR A 53 19.49 3.42 16.78
CA TYR A 53 20.73 4.13 17.05
C TYR A 53 20.64 5.58 16.56
N TRP A 54 21.40 6.44 17.22
CA TRP A 54 21.72 7.77 16.69
C TRP A 54 22.77 7.65 15.61
N ARG A 55 22.53 8.30 14.48
CA ARG A 55 23.35 8.22 13.27
C ARG A 55 23.80 9.60 12.85
N ASP A 56 25.04 9.71 12.41
CA ASP A 56 25.55 10.96 11.89
C ASP A 56 24.79 11.38 10.62
N ASN A 57 24.91 12.66 10.31
CA ASN A 57 24.23 13.31 9.19
C ASN A 57 24.55 12.65 7.84
N ARG A 58 25.82 12.26 7.62
CA ARG A 58 26.24 11.66 6.35
C ARG A 58 25.65 10.27 6.18
N TRP A 59 25.70 9.45 7.24
CA TRP A 59 25.07 8.14 7.22
C TRP A 59 23.56 8.26 6.96
N TRP A 60 22.90 9.23 7.59
CA TRP A 60 21.47 9.44 7.44
C TRP A 60 21.08 9.68 5.98
N TYR A 61 21.66 10.69 5.33
CA TYR A 61 21.32 11.02 3.94
C TYR A 61 21.76 9.96 2.93
N ASN A 62 22.71 9.09 3.29
CA ASN A 62 23.08 7.95 2.44
C ASN A 62 22.06 6.81 2.49
N ASN A 63 21.29 6.70 3.58
CA ASN A 63 20.39 5.57 3.81
C ASN A 63 18.90 5.96 3.75
N TYR A 64 18.59 7.22 4.03
CA TYR A 64 17.25 7.75 4.15
C TYR A 64 17.04 8.97 3.27
N GLN A 65 15.81 9.08 2.76
CA GLN A 65 15.33 10.22 2.00
C GLN A 65 13.98 10.68 2.52
N TRP A 66 13.72 11.98 2.50
CA TRP A 66 12.40 12.51 2.81
C TRP A 66 11.51 12.45 1.57
N ASN A 67 10.38 11.75 1.65
CA ASN A 67 9.40 11.69 0.57
C ASN A 67 8.00 11.42 1.12
N GLN A 68 6.96 11.98 0.48
CA GLN A 68 5.56 11.80 0.89
C GLN A 68 5.31 12.10 2.38
N GLY A 69 5.99 13.13 2.93
CA GLY A 69 5.81 13.56 4.31
C GLY A 69 6.43 12.64 5.38
N ARG A 70 7.33 11.72 5.01
CA ARG A 70 8.07 10.90 5.98
C ARG A 70 9.47 10.54 5.50
N TRP A 71 10.31 10.07 6.43
CA TRP A 71 11.58 9.45 6.10
C TRP A 71 11.38 8.05 5.54
N TRP A 72 12.02 7.77 4.41
CA TRP A 72 12.06 6.47 3.76
C TRP A 72 13.48 5.94 3.69
N ARG A 73 13.69 4.68 4.06
CA ARG A 73 14.93 3.99 3.72
C ARG A 73 15.00 3.82 2.20
N HIS A 74 16.15 4.08 1.58
CA HIS A 74 16.30 4.06 0.12
C HIS A 74 15.80 2.77 -0.54
N GLU A 75 16.07 1.62 0.07
CA GLU A 75 15.61 0.33 -0.46
C GLU A 75 14.08 0.17 -0.39
N GLU A 76 13.46 0.58 0.71
CA GLU A 76 12.00 0.58 0.87
C GLU A 76 11.34 1.52 -0.13
N TRP A 77 11.92 2.72 -0.31
CA TRP A 77 11.45 3.67 -1.31
C TRP A 77 11.51 3.08 -2.73
N ARG A 78 12.61 2.43 -3.09
CA ARG A 78 12.73 1.76 -4.40
C ARG A 78 11.67 0.68 -4.58
N ARG A 79 11.41 -0.13 -3.55
CA ARG A 79 10.35 -1.15 -3.60
C ARG A 79 8.96 -0.54 -3.74
N HIS A 80 8.67 0.52 -2.98
CA HIS A 80 7.40 1.25 -3.07
C HIS A 80 7.18 1.81 -4.49
N GLN A 81 8.20 2.44 -5.06
CA GLN A 81 8.16 2.95 -6.44
C GLN A 81 7.92 1.85 -7.48
N LEU A 82 8.56 0.68 -7.32
CA LEU A 82 8.35 -0.46 -8.21
C LEU A 82 6.93 -1.00 -8.12
N TRP A 83 6.38 -1.10 -6.91
CA TRP A 83 5.01 -1.55 -6.69
C TRP A 83 3.98 -0.57 -7.28
N GLU A 84 4.16 0.73 -7.07
CA GLU A 84 3.31 1.77 -7.69
C GLU A 84 3.35 1.67 -9.22
N ARG A 85 4.54 1.47 -9.82
CA ARG A 85 4.68 1.25 -11.26
C ARG A 85 3.96 0.00 -11.75
N GLN A 86 4.04 -1.11 -11.00
CA GLN A 86 3.33 -2.35 -11.35
C GLN A 86 1.82 -2.15 -11.29
N ARG A 87 1.33 -1.54 -10.21
CA ARG A 87 -0.09 -1.22 -10.03
C ARG A 87 -0.60 -0.33 -11.17
N ALA A 88 0.17 0.69 -11.56
CA ALA A 88 -0.17 1.57 -12.68
C ALA A 88 -0.24 0.82 -14.02
N ARG A 89 0.66 -0.15 -14.27
CA ARG A 89 0.58 -1.01 -15.46
C ARG A 89 -0.69 -1.86 -15.47
N GLN A 90 -0.97 -2.55 -14.37
CA GLN A 90 -2.18 -3.37 -14.23
C GLN A 90 -3.47 -2.55 -14.35
N ALA A 91 -3.47 -1.31 -13.88
CA ALA A 91 -4.61 -0.41 -14.05
C ALA A 91 -4.84 -0.08 -15.53
N ARG A 92 -3.78 0.23 -16.27
CA ARG A 92 -3.85 0.51 -17.71
C ARG A 92 -4.29 -0.69 -18.54
N GLU A 93 -3.84 -1.89 -18.18
CA GLU A 93 -4.27 -3.12 -18.85
C GLU A 93 -5.77 -3.35 -18.66
N ARG A 94 -6.26 -3.25 -17.42
CA ARG A 94 -7.70 -3.35 -17.13
C ARG A 94 -8.53 -2.28 -17.84
N GLU A 95 -8.00 -1.06 -17.96
CA GLU A 95 -8.67 0.01 -18.70
C GLU A 95 -8.80 -0.32 -20.20
N ARG A 96 -7.73 -0.85 -20.81
CA ARG A 96 -7.75 -1.30 -22.22
C ARG A 96 -8.72 -2.45 -22.44
N GLU A 97 -8.74 -3.43 -21.53
CA GLU A 97 -9.69 -4.54 -21.57
C GLU A 97 -11.13 -4.02 -21.49
N TRP A 98 -11.41 -3.12 -20.54
CA TRP A 98 -12.71 -2.45 -20.43
C TRP A 98 -13.09 -1.71 -21.71
N GLU A 99 -12.17 -0.96 -22.31
CA GLU A 99 -12.43 -0.23 -23.56
C GLU A 99 -12.76 -1.21 -24.72
N TYR A 100 -12.00 -2.31 -24.80
CA TYR A 100 -12.21 -3.35 -25.80
C TYR A 100 -13.59 -4.00 -25.65
N GLU A 101 -13.96 -4.40 -24.44
CA GLU A 101 -15.28 -4.98 -24.13
C GLU A 101 -16.41 -4.00 -24.47
N GLN A 102 -16.27 -2.73 -24.10
CA GLN A 102 -17.26 -1.69 -24.40
C GLN A 102 -17.42 -1.46 -25.91
N ARG A 103 -16.33 -1.51 -26.67
CA ARG A 103 -16.37 -1.41 -28.13
C ARG A 103 -17.05 -2.64 -28.75
N HIS A 104 -16.72 -3.83 -28.25
CA HIS A 104 -17.30 -5.09 -28.72
C HIS A 104 -18.81 -5.16 -28.44
N ARG A 105 -19.23 -4.74 -27.24
CA ARG A 105 -20.66 -4.64 -26.86
C ARG A 105 -21.42 -3.71 -27.79
N ARG A 106 -20.92 -2.48 -28.00
CA ARG A 106 -21.54 -1.52 -28.92
C ARG A 106 -21.67 -2.05 -30.34
N HIS A 107 -20.65 -2.77 -30.82
CA HIS A 107 -20.69 -3.39 -32.15
C HIS A 107 -21.75 -4.51 -32.24
N TRP A 108 -21.89 -5.35 -31.21
CA TRP A 108 -22.94 -6.36 -31.16
C TRP A 108 -24.34 -5.77 -31.11
N GLU A 109 -24.56 -4.73 -30.29
CA GLU A 109 -25.84 -4.01 -30.22
C GLU A 109 -26.20 -3.38 -31.58
N TYR A 110 -25.23 -2.78 -32.26
CA TYR A 110 -25.41 -2.25 -33.62
C TYR A 110 -25.88 -3.36 -34.57
N LYS A 111 -25.17 -4.49 -34.63
CA LYS A 111 -25.57 -5.62 -35.47
C LYS A 111 -26.98 -6.12 -35.15
N GLN A 112 -27.33 -6.30 -33.89
CA GLN A 112 -28.66 -6.79 -33.51
C GLN A 112 -29.80 -5.85 -33.93
N ARG A 113 -29.59 -4.53 -33.87
CA ARG A 113 -30.59 -3.56 -34.35
C ARG A 113 -30.79 -3.62 -35.86
N HIS A 114 -29.72 -3.81 -36.63
CA HIS A 114 -29.82 -3.91 -38.09
C HIS A 114 -30.48 -5.21 -38.55
N HIS A 115 -30.35 -6.30 -37.78
CA HIS A 115 -31.03 -7.56 -38.07
C HIS A 115 -32.55 -7.56 -37.75
N HIS A 116 -33.03 -6.65 -36.88
CA HIS A 116 -34.46 -6.56 -36.52
C HIS A 116 -35.28 -5.61 -37.41
N ASN A 117 -34.64 -4.87 -38.32
CA ASN A 117 -35.26 -3.78 -39.07
C ASN A 117 -35.30 -4.01 -40.59
N GLY A 118 -35.11 -5.27 -41.02
CA GLY A 118 -35.30 -5.74 -42.40
C GLY A 118 -36.24 -6.93 -42.41
#